data_AF-A0A818P3F8-F1
#
_entry.id   AF-A0A818P3F8-F1
#
_cell.length_a   1.000
_cell.length_b   1.000
_cell.length_c   1.000
_cell.angle_alpha   90.00
_cell.angle_beta   90.00
_cell.angle_gamma   90.00
#
_symmetry.space_group_name_H-M   'P 1'
#
loop_
_entity.id
_entity.type
_entity.pdbx_description
1 polymer ?
#
loop_
_entity_poly.entity_id
_entity_poly.type
_entity_poly.pdbx_seq_one_letter_code
_entity_poly.pdbx_strand_id
1 'polypeptide(L)'
;MALALLPVDQVESSFYILRKTASATVKQELHQLFLYFDNQWITNVPLNIWNVHAFHHRTNNNCEGFHNRLNKRIEKAYPNMWTFIKCLQNEENRFRHLLLQMNAGAQARKKHSCNKLDSETYRYTQ
;
A
#
# COMPACT_ATOMS: atom_id res chain seq x y z
N MET A 1 -5.32 10.48 1.98
CA MET A 1 -5.72 10.99 0.65
C MET A 1 -7.20 10.67 0.46
N ALA A 2 -8.10 11.60 0.81
CA ALA A 2 -9.55 11.32 0.85
C ALA A 2 -10.16 11.03 -0.53
N LEU A 3 -9.61 11.62 -1.59
CA LEU A 3 -10.05 11.42 -2.98
C LEU A 3 -9.93 9.97 -3.44
N ALA A 4 -8.96 9.21 -2.91
CA ALA A 4 -8.79 7.80 -3.27
C ALA A 4 -9.93 6.92 -2.76
N LEU A 5 -10.76 7.45 -1.85
CA LEU A 5 -11.91 6.77 -1.26
C LEU A 5 -13.22 7.17 -1.95
N LEU A 6 -13.19 7.97 -3.02
CA LEU A 6 -14.38 8.34 -3.77
C LEU A 6 -14.58 7.41 -4.97
N PRO A 7 -15.82 7.21 -5.44
CA PRO A 7 -16.08 6.64 -6.76
C PRO A 7 -15.21 7.34 -7.82
N VAL A 8 -14.64 6.56 -8.74
CA VAL A 8 -13.65 7.05 -9.72
C VAL A 8 -14.20 8.21 -10.56
N ASP A 9 -15.49 8.15 -10.91
CA ASP A 9 -16.23 9.16 -11.64
C ASP A 9 -16.40 10.49 -10.88
N GLN A 10 -16.22 10.49 -9.56
CA GLN A 10 -16.40 11.66 -8.70
C GLN A 10 -15.07 12.32 -8.29
N VAL A 11 -13.93 11.70 -8.59
CA VAL A 11 -12.62 12.15 -8.11
C VAL A 11 -12.28 13.55 -8.65
N GLU A 12 -12.38 13.73 -9.95
CA GLU A 12 -11.99 14.98 -10.63
C GLU A 12 -12.90 16.15 -10.23
N SER A 13 -14.22 15.92 -10.25
CA SER A 13 -15.21 16.92 -9.85
C SER A 13 -15.05 17.32 -8.38
N SER A 14 -14.79 16.35 -7.49
CA SER A 14 -14.55 16.61 -6.07
C SER A 14 -13.24 17.36 -5.82
N PHE A 15 -12.18 17.05 -6.57
CA PHE A 15 -10.92 17.80 -6.49
C PHE A 15 -11.11 19.26 -6.95
N TYR A 16 -11.83 19.48 -8.05
CA TYR A 16 -12.18 20.82 -8.52
C TYR A 16 -12.95 21.61 -7.46
N ILE A 17 -13.98 20.99 -6.86
CA ILE A 17 -14.78 21.63 -5.79
C ILE A 17 -13.87 21.99 -4.62
N LEU A 18 -13.04 21.05 -4.15
CA LEU A 18 -12.14 21.25 -3.01
C LEU A 18 -11.18 22.42 -3.24
N ARG A 19 -10.56 22.48 -4.44
CA ARG A 19 -9.67 23.59 -4.81
C ARG A 19 -10.43 24.92 -4.91
N LYS A 20 -11.66 24.92 -5.41
CA LYS A 20 -12.49 26.12 -5.56
C LYS A 20 -13.00 26.66 -4.22
N THR A 21 -13.44 25.78 -3.31
CA THR A 21 -14.03 26.15 -2.02
C THR A 21 -12.99 26.43 -0.94
N ALA A 22 -11.73 26.03 -1.13
CA ALA A 22 -10.64 26.38 -0.23
C ALA A 22 -10.52 27.90 -0.01
N SER A 23 -10.24 28.30 1.23
CA SER A 23 -10.02 29.69 1.61
C SER A 23 -8.81 30.29 0.88
N ALA A 24 -8.73 31.62 0.80
CA ALA A 24 -7.60 32.30 0.16
C ALA A 24 -6.26 31.90 0.79
N THR A 25 -6.20 31.83 2.12
CA THR A 25 -5.01 31.40 2.87
C THR A 25 -4.57 29.98 2.48
N VAL A 26 -5.50 29.02 2.48
CA VAL A 26 -5.19 27.61 2.12
C VAL A 26 -4.75 27.50 0.66
N LYS A 27 -5.39 28.24 -0.25
CA LYS A 27 -4.98 28.28 -1.67
C LYS A 27 -3.57 28.79 -1.84
N GLN A 28 -3.14 29.77 -1.04
CA GLN A 28 -1.80 30.33 -1.08
C GLN A 28 -0.77 29.36 -0.49
N GLU A 29 -1.01 28.85 0.72
CA GLU A 29 -0.10 27.95 1.43
C GLU A 29 0.08 26.61 0.69
N LEU A 30 -1.00 26.06 0.13
CA LEU A 30 -1.00 24.77 -0.56
C LEU A 30 -0.96 24.89 -2.08
N HIS A 31 -0.64 26.07 -2.63
CA HIS A 31 -0.67 26.30 -4.07
C HIS A 31 0.13 25.26 -4.86
N GLN A 32 1.37 25.02 -4.44
CA GLN A 32 2.27 24.05 -5.08
C GLN A 32 1.76 22.62 -4.94
N LEU A 33 1.12 22.29 -3.81
CA LEU A 33 0.52 20.97 -3.61
C LEU A 33 -0.67 20.78 -4.55
N PHE A 34 -1.54 21.78 -4.73
CA PHE A 34 -2.65 21.69 -5.68
C PHE A 34 -2.15 21.52 -7.11
N LEU A 35 -1.15 22.29 -7.53
CA LEU A 35 -0.56 22.15 -8.86
C LEU A 35 0.08 20.78 -9.07
N TYR A 36 0.85 20.30 -8.10
CA TYR A 36 1.45 18.97 -8.16
C TYR A 36 0.37 17.89 -8.24
N PHE A 37 -0.67 17.99 -7.42
CA PHE A 37 -1.72 16.98 -7.36
C PHE A 37 -2.53 16.92 -8.66
N ASP A 38 -2.86 18.08 -9.21
CA ASP A 38 -3.57 18.21 -10.49
C ASP A 38 -2.77 17.58 -11.64
N ASN A 39 -1.49 17.96 -11.76
CA ASN A 39 -0.62 17.45 -12.81
C ASN A 39 -0.34 15.96 -12.66
N GLN A 40 0.01 15.51 -11.45
CA GLN A 40 0.44 14.12 -11.26
C GLN A 40 -0.75 13.18 -11.10
N TRP A 41 -1.64 13.44 -10.15
CA TRP A 41 -2.64 12.46 -9.72
C TRP A 41 -3.97 12.56 -10.46
N ILE A 42 -4.32 13.74 -11.00
CA ILE A 42 -5.52 13.91 -11.82
C ILE A 42 -5.21 13.69 -13.30
N THR A 43 -4.12 14.27 -13.81
CA THR A 43 -3.82 14.27 -15.25
C THR A 43 -2.95 13.10 -15.70
N ASN A 44 -1.80 12.87 -15.04
CA ASN A 44 -0.78 11.95 -15.57
C ASN A 44 -0.90 10.50 -15.09
N VAL A 45 -1.36 10.27 -13.86
CA VAL A 45 -1.49 8.91 -13.29
C VAL A 45 -2.94 8.44 -13.42
N PRO A 46 -3.20 7.30 -14.10
CA PRO A 46 -4.53 6.72 -14.19
C PRO A 46 -5.19 6.50 -12.81
N LEU A 47 -6.43 6.96 -12.67
CA LEU A 47 -7.17 6.92 -11.40
C LEU A 47 -7.29 5.50 -10.82
N ASN A 48 -7.45 4.50 -11.67
CA ASN A 48 -7.56 3.09 -11.28
C ASN A 48 -6.30 2.52 -10.61
N ILE A 49 -5.13 3.15 -10.76
CA ILE A 49 -3.89 2.70 -10.13
C ILE A 49 -3.82 3.08 -8.64
N TRP A 50 -4.40 4.21 -8.26
CA TRP A 50 -4.26 4.77 -6.92
C TRP A 50 -5.58 4.88 -6.14
N ASN A 51 -6.73 4.81 -6.83
CA ASN A 51 -8.04 4.82 -6.19
C ASN A 51 -8.32 3.48 -5.50
N VAL A 52 -8.75 3.54 -4.23
CA VAL A 52 -8.99 2.38 -3.36
C VAL A 52 -10.44 2.28 -2.87
N HIS A 53 -11.38 3.03 -3.46
CA HIS A 53 -12.78 3.14 -3.01
C HIS A 53 -13.47 1.79 -2.80
N ALA A 54 -13.28 0.87 -3.76
CA ALA A 54 -13.89 -0.47 -3.74
C ALA A 54 -13.01 -1.56 -3.12
N PHE A 55 -11.79 -1.25 -2.67
CA PHE A 55 -10.87 -2.24 -2.13
C PHE A 55 -11.10 -2.45 -0.63
N HIS A 56 -11.06 -3.72 -0.19
CA HIS A 56 -11.07 -4.08 1.23
C HIS A 56 -9.77 -3.66 1.93
N HIS A 57 -8.64 -3.81 1.25
CA HIS A 57 -7.34 -3.35 1.73
C HIS A 57 -7.05 -1.95 1.18
N ARG A 58 -7.27 -0.94 2.02
CA ARG A 58 -7.15 0.49 1.65
C ARG A 58 -5.84 1.13 2.08
N THR A 59 -5.00 0.39 2.80
CA THR A 59 -3.72 0.86 3.33
C THR A 59 -2.60 -0.05 2.88
N ASN A 60 -1.39 0.52 2.81
CA ASN A 60 -0.16 -0.18 2.49
C ASN A 60 0.41 -1.00 3.67
N ASN A 61 -0.36 -1.22 4.75
CA ASN A 61 0.09 -1.88 5.98
C ASN A 61 0.78 -3.23 5.73
N ASN A 62 0.30 -4.01 4.76
CA ASN A 62 0.91 -5.29 4.39
C ASN A 62 2.32 -5.10 3.81
N CYS A 63 2.48 -4.14 2.91
CA CYS A 63 3.78 -3.79 2.32
C CYS A 63 4.73 -3.22 3.36
N GLU A 64 4.25 -2.30 4.21
CA GLU A 64 5.05 -1.74 5.31
C GLU A 64 5.48 -2.83 6.30
N GLY A 65 4.57 -3.74 6.65
CA GLY A 65 4.86 -4.88 7.51
C GLY A 65 5.91 -5.82 6.90
N PHE A 66 5.84 -6.08 5.60
CA PHE A 66 6.84 -6.84 4.87
C PHE A 66 8.20 -6.12 4.87
N HIS A 67 8.24 -4.84 4.48
CA HIS A 67 9.48 -4.05 4.44
C HIS A 67 10.15 -3.96 5.83
N ASN A 68 9.38 -3.70 6.88
CA ASN A 68 9.90 -3.67 8.25
C ASN A 68 10.55 -5.00 8.64
N ARG A 69 9.90 -6.12 8.29
CA ARG A 69 10.42 -7.45 8.59
C ARG A 69 11.66 -7.77 7.78
N LEU A 70 11.70 -7.40 6.51
CA LEU A 70 12.85 -7.58 5.63
C LEU A 70 14.04 -6.76 6.15
N ASN A 71 13.83 -5.48 6.47
CA ASN A 71 14.87 -4.60 7.02
C ASN A 71 15.45 -5.17 8.32
N LYS A 72 14.61 -5.71 9.22
CA LYS A 72 15.05 -6.38 10.44
C LYS A 72 15.89 -7.64 10.18
N ARG A 73 15.74 -8.29 9.02
CA ARG A 73 16.51 -9.50 8.66
C ARG A 73 17.80 -9.22 7.92
N ILE A 74 17.87 -8.11 7.19
CA ILE A 74 19.08 -7.70 6.50
C ILE A 74 20.14 -7.26 7.53
N GLU A 75 19.71 -6.71 8.69
CA GLU A 75 20.55 -6.32 9.85
C GLU A 75 21.72 -5.38 9.50
N LYS A 76 21.75 -4.84 8.28
CA LYS A 76 22.79 -3.98 7.72
C LYS A 76 22.14 -2.86 6.94
N ALA A 77 22.64 -1.63 7.12
CA ALA A 77 22.16 -0.48 6.36
C ALA A 77 22.47 -0.60 4.85
N TYR A 78 23.62 -1.20 4.51
CA TYR A 78 24.09 -1.35 3.13
C TYR A 78 24.57 -2.79 2.88
N PRO A 79 23.67 -3.76 2.67
CA PRO A 79 24.07 -5.11 2.30
C PRO A 79 24.67 -5.13 0.89
N ASN A 80 25.69 -5.95 0.67
CA ASN A 80 26.11 -6.27 -0.70
C ASN A 80 25.01 -7.09 -1.40
N MET A 81 25.05 -7.09 -2.74
CA MET A 81 24.03 -7.74 -3.56
C MET A 81 23.80 -9.21 -3.20
N TRP A 82 24.87 -9.97 -2.92
CA TRP A 82 24.76 -11.38 -2.54
C TRP A 82 24.06 -11.60 -1.21
N THR A 83 24.33 -10.73 -0.23
CA THR A 83 23.70 -10.76 1.08
C THR A 83 22.22 -10.41 0.97
N PHE A 84 21.89 -9.43 0.14
CA PHE A 84 20.52 -9.06 -0.15
C PHE A 84 19.74 -10.20 -0.83
N ILE A 85 20.30 -10.81 -1.89
CA ILE A 85 19.69 -11.95 -2.58
C ILE A 85 19.44 -13.12 -1.62
N LYS A 86 20.44 -13.48 -0.80
CA LYS A 86 20.26 -14.55 0.21
C LYS A 86 19.16 -14.24 1.20
N CYS A 87 19.03 -12.99 1.63
CA CYS A 87 17.95 -12.56 2.53
C CYS A 87 16.57 -12.74 1.88
N LEU A 88 16.43 -12.35 0.60
CA LEU A 88 15.20 -12.54 -0.16
C LEU A 88 14.83 -14.03 -0.32
N GLN A 89 15.79 -14.87 -0.70
CA GLN A 89 15.60 -16.32 -0.81
C GLN A 89 15.13 -16.94 0.51
N ASN A 90 15.75 -16.54 1.63
CA ASN A 90 15.35 -17.00 2.95
C ASN A 90 13.92 -16.57 3.33
N GLU A 91 13.51 -15.37 2.90
CA GLU A 91 12.18 -14.88 3.16
C GLU A 91 11.11 -15.57 2.30
N GLU A 92 11.42 -15.85 1.04
CA GLU A 92 10.57 -16.68 0.16
C GLU A 92 10.39 -18.09 0.73
N ASN A 93 11.49 -18.74 1.13
CA ASN A 93 11.45 -20.07 1.73
C ASN A 93 10.55 -20.11 2.97
N ARG A 94 10.64 -19.08 3.82
CA ARG A 94 9.75 -18.95 4.98
C ARG A 94 8.28 -18.85 4.58
N PHE A 95 7.95 -18.02 3.59
CA PHE A 95 6.57 -17.89 3.12
C PHE A 95 6.05 -19.21 2.55
N ARG A 96 6.87 -19.90 1.75
CA ARG A 96 6.54 -21.22 1.20
C ARG A 96 6.27 -22.24 2.30
N HIS A 97 7.11 -22.28 3.34
CA HIS A 97 6.87 -23.15 4.51
C HIS A 97 5.60 -22.79 5.26
N LEU A 98 5.30 -21.50 5.44
CA LEU A 98 4.05 -21.07 6.08
C LEU A 98 2.83 -21.50 5.26
N LEU A 99 2.87 -21.33 3.94
CA LEU A 99 1.79 -21.75 3.05
C LEU A 99 1.57 -23.27 3.10
N LEU A 100 2.64 -24.06 3.08
CA LEU A 100 2.57 -25.52 3.25
C LEU A 100 1.95 -25.92 4.59
N GLN A 101 2.33 -25.24 5.68
CA GLN A 101 1.74 -25.45 7.00
C GLN A 101 0.24 -25.11 7.02
N MET A 102 -0.16 -23.98 6.44
CA MET A 102 -1.55 -23.56 6.35
C MET A 102 -2.38 -24.55 5.52
N ASN A 103 -1.85 -25.03 4.40
CA ASN A 103 -2.49 -26.05 3.56
C ASN A 103 -2.62 -27.39 4.28
N ALA A 104 -1.68 -27.72 5.17
CA ALA A 104 -1.75 -28.90 6.04
C ALA A 104 -2.68 -28.70 7.25
N GLY A 105 -3.43 -27.60 7.33
CA GLY A 105 -4.40 -27.32 8.39
C GLY A 105 -3.80 -26.68 9.65
N ALA A 106 -2.51 -26.31 9.65
CA ALA A 106 -1.92 -25.58 10.76
C ALA A 106 -2.51 -24.17 10.85
N GLN A 107 -2.95 -23.79 12.06
CA GLN A 107 -3.47 -22.44 12.28
C GLN A 107 -2.31 -21.43 12.37
N ALA A 108 -2.45 -20.30 11.68
CA ALA A 108 -1.52 -19.19 11.84
C ALA A 108 -1.51 -18.75 13.32
N ARG A 109 -0.30 -18.55 13.88
CA ARG A 109 -0.13 -18.03 15.25
C ARG A 109 -0.90 -16.71 15.36
N LYS A 110 -1.97 -16.70 16.16
CA LYS A 110 -2.70 -15.47 16.48
C LYS A 110 -1.77 -14.55 17.26
N LYS A 111 -1.27 -13.49 16.64
CA LYS A 111 -0.78 -12.34 17.42
C LYS A 111 -2.00 -11.67 18.03
N HIS A 112 -1.99 -11.50 19.35
CA HIS A 112 -2.94 -10.62 20.03
C HIS A 112 -2.78 -9.23 19.39
N SER A 113 -3.82 -8.75 18.70
CA SER A 113 -3.87 -7.52 17.88
C SER A 113 -3.36 -7.64 16.44
N CYS A 114 -4.21 -8.16 15.55
CA CYS A 114 -4.62 -7.49 14.31
C CYS A 114 -5.78 -8.30 13.71
N ASN A 115 -6.91 -7.63 13.45
CA ASN A 115 -8.13 -8.26 12.97
C ASN A 115 -7.92 -8.96 11.62
N LYS A 116 -8.46 -10.18 11.53
CA LYS A 116 -8.71 -11.03 10.34
C LYS A 116 -8.00 -10.57 9.06
N LEU A 117 -6.85 -11.19 8.77
CA LEU A 117 -6.33 -11.26 7.41
C LEU A 117 -7.13 -12.35 6.70
N ASP A 118 -8.08 -11.93 5.87
CA ASP A 118 -8.85 -12.83 5.03
C ASP A 118 -7.94 -13.52 4.01
N SER A 119 -8.23 -14.79 3.78
CA SER A 119 -7.52 -15.76 2.93
C SER A 119 -7.47 -15.40 1.44
N GLU A 120 -7.97 -14.23 1.04
CA GLU A 120 -8.11 -13.82 -0.36
C GLU A 120 -6.84 -13.21 -0.98
N THR A 121 -5.85 -12.84 -0.17
CA THR A 121 -4.58 -12.28 -0.67
C THR A 121 -3.73 -13.28 -1.48
N TYR A 122 -4.06 -14.57 -1.46
CA TYR A 122 -3.39 -15.61 -2.27
C TYR A 122 -4.01 -15.85 -3.65
N ARG A 123 -5.08 -15.11 -4.03
CA ARG A 123 -5.75 -15.31 -5.34
C ARG A 123 -5.11 -14.56 -6.51
N TYR A 124 -4.08 -13.75 -6.29
CA TYR A 124 -3.44 -12.92 -7.32
C TYR A 124 -2.13 -13.51 -7.91
N THR A 125 -1.84 -14.78 -7.66
CA THR A 125 -0.72 -15.50 -8.29
C THR A 125 -1.20 -16.73 -9.07
N GLN A 126 -2.16 -16.53 -9.97
CA GLN A 126 -2.44 -17.44 -11.08
C GLN A 126 -2.48 -16.66 -12.39
#